data_AF-A0A392SB79-F1
#
_entry.id   AF-A0A392SB79-F1
#
_cell.length_a   1.000
_cell.length_b   1.000
_cell.length_c   1.000
_cell.angle_alpha   90.00
_cell.angle_beta   90.00
_cell.angle_gamma   90.00
#
_symmetry.space_group_name_H-M   'P 1'
#
loop_
_entity.id
_entity.type
_entity.pdbx_description
1 polymer ?
#
loop_
_entity_poly.entity_id
_entity_poly.type
_entity_poly.pdbx_seq_one_letter_code
_entity_poly.pdbx_strand_id
1 'polypeptide(L)' 'MERETSSSVGTLILDRPFMRTTRAKIDVYAGTLSMAFGQRVIRFNLFDSMKHPHEEHSIFVLELFD' A
#
# COMPACT_ATOMS: atom_id res chain seq x y z
N MET A 1 -12.68 22.00 24.67
CA MET A 1 -13.31 21.28 23.55
C MET A 1 -12.28 21.23 22.46
N GLU A 2 -11.46 20.18 22.44
CA GLU A 2 -10.43 20.04 21.41
C GLU A 2 -11.13 19.71 20.10
N ARG A 3 -10.95 20.56 19.09
CA ARG A 3 -11.38 20.21 17.74
C ARG A 3 -10.42 19.13 17.27
N GLU A 4 -10.86 17.89 17.37
CA GLU A 4 -10.31 16.83 16.55
C GLU A 4 -10.45 17.29 15.09
N THR A 5 -9.37 17.85 14.54
CA THR A 5 -9.26 17.97 13.11
C THR A 5 -9.14 16.54 12.63
N SER A 6 -10.27 15.94 12.22
CA SER A 6 -10.24 14.76 11.38
C SER A 6 -9.47 15.19 10.13
N SER A 7 -8.15 15.03 10.15
CA SER A 7 -7.36 15.12 8.94
C SER A 7 -7.96 14.05 8.06
N SER A 8 -8.77 14.43 7.08
CA SER A 8 -9.22 13.49 6.07
C SER A 8 -7.95 13.05 5.37
N VAL A 9 -7.42 11.90 5.80
CA VAL A 9 -6.34 11.24 5.09
C VAL A 9 -6.97 10.84 3.76
N GLY A 10 -6.74 11.66 2.74
CA GLY A 10 -7.25 11.41 1.41
C GLY A 10 -6.71 10.07 0.92
N THR A 11 -7.58 9.27 0.28
CA THR A 11 -7.14 8.03 -0.36
C THR A 11 -6.20 8.37 -1.51
N LEU A 12 -4.96 7.86 -1.45
CA LEU A 12 -4.00 7.94 -2.54
C LEU A 12 -4.05 6.65 -3.36
N ILE A 13 -4.40 6.76 -4.64
CA ILE A 13 -4.38 5.63 -5.58
C ILE A 13 -3.07 5.68 -6.36
N LEU A 14 -2.26 4.63 -6.23
CA LEU A 14 -0.99 4.50 -6.93
C LEU A 14 -1.18 3.71 -8.21
N ASP A 15 -1.41 4.40 -9.31
CA ASP A 15 -1.57 3.75 -10.59
C ASP A 15 -0.27 3.12 -11.12
N ARG A 16 -0.41 2.27 -12.14
CA ARG A 16 0.71 1.61 -12.83
C ARG A 16 1.84 2.57 -13.25
N PRO A 17 1.57 3.79 -13.79
CA PRO A 17 2.63 4.74 -14.12
C PRO A 17 3.47 5.15 -12.89
N PHE A 18 2.84 5.35 -11.74
CA PHE A 18 3.53 5.68 -10.49
C PHE A 18 4.40 4.52 -10.02
N MET A 19 3.81 3.32 -9.99
CA MET A 19 4.53 2.09 -9.61
C MET A 19 5.74 1.86 -10.51
N ARG A 20 5.61 2.09 -11.83
CA ARG A 20 6.73 1.95 -12.78
C ARG A 20 7.83 2.96 -12.52
N THR A 21 7.47 4.23 -12.31
CA THR A 21 8.43 5.32 -12.07
C THR A 21 9.26 5.07 -10.82
N THR A 22 8.61 4.64 -9.75
CA THR A 22 9.25 4.36 -8.47
C THR A 22 9.86 2.97 -8.38
N ARG A 23 9.80 2.16 -9.44
CA ARG A 23 10.22 0.74 -9.41
C ARG A 23 9.60 -0.02 -8.24
N ALA A 24 8.32 0.24 -7.97
CA ALA A 24 7.59 -0.35 -6.88
C ALA A 24 7.54 -1.88 -7.02
N LYS A 25 7.70 -2.59 -5.91
CA LYS A 25 7.54 -4.05 -5.78
C LYS A 25 6.60 -4.33 -4.62
N ILE A 26 5.56 -5.10 -4.88
CA ILE A 26 4.63 -5.59 -3.87
C ILE A 26 4.99 -7.06 -3.63
N ASP A 27 5.47 -7.36 -2.43
CA ASP A 27 5.55 -8.72 -1.92
C ASP A 27 4.25 -8.98 -1.17
N VAL A 28 3.35 -9.72 -1.81
CA VAL A 28 2.02 -10.03 -1.26
C VAL A 28 2.14 -10.94 -0.04
N TYR A 29 3.05 -11.92 -0.09
CA TYR A 29 3.22 -12.89 0.99
C TYR A 29 3.82 -12.24 2.24
N ALA A 30 4.87 -11.45 2.05
CA ALA A 30 5.50 -10.70 3.14
C ALA A 30 4.74 -9.42 3.52
N GLY A 31 3.63 -9.10 2.85
CA GLY A 31 2.84 -7.89 3.07
C GLY A 31 3.68 -6.61 3.02
N THR A 32 4.59 -6.50 2.05
CA THR A 32 5.52 -5.37 1.96
C THR A 32 5.41 -4.68 0.60
N LEU A 33 5.26 -3.35 0.61
CA LEU A 33 5.47 -2.51 -0.57
C LEU A 33 6.85 -1.86 -0.47
N SER A 34 7.70 -2.09 -1.45
CA SER A 34 8.99 -1.39 -1.57
C SER A 34 9.03 -0.54 -2.82
N MET A 35 9.72 0.60 -2.77
CA MET A 35 9.88 1.50 -3.92
C MET A 35 11.23 2.21 -3.88
N ALA A 36 11.82 2.45 -5.05
CA ALA A 36 13.06 3.18 -5.22
C ALA A 36 12.79 4.67 -5.46
N PHE A 37 13.49 5.52 -4.70
CA PHE A 37 13.52 6.96 -4.91
C PHE A 37 14.98 7.45 -4.88
N GLY A 38 15.49 7.81 -6.06
CA GLY A 38 16.93 8.06 -6.23
C GLY A 38 17.74 6.80 -5.93
N GLN A 39 18.65 6.90 -4.95
CA GLN A 39 19.48 5.78 -4.48
C GLN A 39 18.91 5.08 -3.24
N ARG A 40 17.73 5.48 -2.75
CA ARG A 40 17.11 4.92 -1.55
C ARG A 40 16.00 3.96 -1.92
N VAL A 41 15.85 2.91 -1.12
CA VAL A 41 14.68 2.02 -1.14
C VAL A 41 13.86 2.31 0.09
N ILE A 42 12.61 2.70 -0.14
CA ILE A 42 11.60 2.89 0.91
C ILE A 42 10.81 1.60 1.00
N ARG A 43 10.53 1.12 2.22
CA ARG A 43 9.72 -0.06 2.49
C ARG A 43 8.56 0.32 3.40
N PHE A 44 7.38 -0.13 3.04
CA PHE A 44 6.14 0.04 3.80
C PHE A 44 5.64 -1.34 4.22
N ASN A 45 5.29 -1.49 5.49
CA ASN A 45 4.57 -2.65 5.99
C ASN A 45 3.08 -2.45 5.72
N LEU A 46 2.51 -3.32 4.89
CA LEU A 46 1.10 -3.27 4.52
C LEU A 46 0.23 -3.82 5.66
N PHE A 47 0.68 -4.80 6.43
CA PHE A 47 -0.09 -5.36 7.54
C PHE A 47 -0.42 -4.32 8.61
N ASP A 48 0.52 -3.44 8.93
CA ASP A 48 0.32 -2.34 9.89
C ASP A 48 -0.62 -1.25 9.36
N SER A 49 -0.73 -1.14 8.04
CA SER A 49 -1.49 -0.09 7.35
C SER A 49 -2.90 -0.54 6.93
N MET A 50 -3.17 -1.85 6.95
CA MET A 50 -4.48 -2.38 6.60
C MET A 50 -5.49 -2.09 7.70
N LYS A 51 -6.66 -1.56 7.32
CA LYS A 51 -7.77 -1.30 8.24
C LYS A 51 -8.29 -2.57 8.91
N HIS A 52 -8.16 -3.71 8.22
CA HIS A 52 -8.45 -5.04 8.75
C HIS A 52 -7.14 -5.83 8.63
N PRO A 53 -6.31 -5.91 9.70
CA PRO A 53 -5.14 -6.75 9.69
C PRO A 53 -5.56 -8.19 9.40
N HIS A 54 -4.74 -8.92 8.63
CA HIS A 54 -5.01 -10.24 8.06
C HIS A 54 -5.85 -11.15 9.00
N GLU A 55 -7.15 -11.21 8.76
CA GLU A 55 -7.97 -12.34 9.21
C GLU A 55 -7.71 -13.48 8.23
N GLU A 56 -7.40 -14.69 8.72
CA GLU A 56 -7.04 -15.89 7.93
C GLU A 56 -8.04 -16.27 6.81
N HIS A 57 -9.17 -15.57 6.71
CA HIS A 57 -10.26 -15.76 5.77
C HIS A 57 -10.52 -14.57 4.83
N SER A 58 -9.61 -13.59 4.76
CA SER A 58 -9.76 -12.41 3.89
C SER A 58 -9.47 -12.76 2.43
N ILE A 59 -10.49 -12.68 1.57
CA ILE A 59 -10.36 -12.93 0.12
C ILE A 59 -10.04 -11.60 -0.58
N PHE A 60 -8.87 -11.49 -1.20
CA PHE A 60 -8.54 -10.39 -2.11
C PHE A 60 -8.92 -10.78 -3.54
N VAL A 61 -9.61 -9.89 -4.26
CA VAL A 61 -9.96 -10.09 -5.67
C VAL A 61 -8.71 -9.92 -6.52
N LEU A 62 -8.27 -10.99 -7.17
CA LEU A 62 -7.24 -10.98 -8.20
C LEU A 62 -7.95 -11.03 -9.57
N GLU A 63 -7.94 -9.93 -10.30
CA GLU A 63 -8.36 -9.92 -11.70
C GLU A 63 -7.17 -10.29 -12.58
N LEU A 64 -7.24 -11.47 -13.20
CA LEU A 64 -6.30 -11.89 -14.24
C LEU A 64 -6.81 -11.35 -15.58
N PHE A 65 -6.01 -10.50 -16.21
CA PHE A 65 -6.23 -10.10 -17.61
C PHE A 65 -5.38 -11.02 -18.49
N ASP A 66 -6.01 -11.65 -19.47
CA ASP A 66 -5.37 -12.41 -20.56
C ASP A 66 -4.78 -11.45 -21.61
#